data_AF-A0A4U1LQB7-F1
#
_entry.id   AF-A0A4U1LQB7-F1
#
_cell.length_a   1.000
_cell.length_b   1.000
_cell.length_c   1.000
_cell.angle_alpha   90.00
_cell.angle_beta   90.00
_cell.angle_gamma   90.00
#
_symmetry.space_group_name_H-M   'P 1'
#
loop_
_entity.id
_entity.type
_entity.pdbx_description
1 polymer ?
#
loop_
_entity_poly.entity_id
_entity_poly.type
_entity_poly.pdbx_seq_one_letter_code
_entity_poly.pdbx_strand_id
1 'polypeptide(L)' 'MSYKNHHLRTWFVEHPCISLQCVEKLANVPKDTIRLFVKEHRESLPQKHFKSIIEVVSHYGYIPMDDE' A
#
# COMPACT_ATOMS: atom_id res chain seq x y z
N MET A 1 13.82 -5.81 -0.59
CA MET A 1 12.64 -4.92 -0.70
C MET A 1 12.94 -3.74 -1.60
N SER A 2 12.08 -3.45 -2.58
CA SER A 2 12.17 -2.22 -3.38
C SER A 2 11.79 -1.02 -2.50
N TYR A 3 12.53 0.09 -2.60
CA TYR A 3 12.33 1.32 -1.81
C TYR A 3 10.87 1.79 -1.80
N LYS A 4 10.18 1.65 -2.94
CA LYS A 4 8.76 2.00 -3.10
C LYS A 4 7.81 1.17 -2.22
N ASN A 5 8.12 -0.12 -2.02
CA ASN A 5 7.34 -0.96 -1.11
C ASN A 5 7.59 -0.57 0.35
N HIS A 6 8.84 -0.24 0.70
CA HIS A 6 9.15 0.20 2.06
C HIS A 6 8.45 1.51 2.40
N HIS A 7 8.48 2.50 1.49
CA HIS A 7 7.79 3.78 1.64
C HIS A 7 6.27 3.61 1.83
N LEU A 8 5.63 2.83 0.95
CA LEU A 8 4.20 2.53 1.07
C LEU A 8 3.85 1.85 2.41
N ARG A 9 4.70 0.91 2.84
CA ARG A 9 4.51 0.21 4.11
C ARG A 9 4.62 1.17 5.29
N THR A 10 5.63 2.03 5.32
CA THR A 10 5.82 3.03 6.37
C THR A 10 4.63 3.98 6.43
N TRP A 11 4.14 4.44 5.28
CA TRP A 11 2.96 5.30 5.22
C TRP A 11 1.71 4.64 5.85
N PHE A 12 1.44 3.36 5.57
CA PHE A 12 0.33 2.64 6.21
C PHE A 12 0.50 2.52 7.74
N VAL A 13 1.74 2.39 8.23
CA VAL A 13 2.02 2.32 9.67
C VAL A 13 1.83 3.68 10.35
N GLU A 14 2.22 4.77 9.69
CA GLU A 14 2.07 6.14 10.19
C GLU A 14 0.63 6.64 10.15
N HIS A 15 -0.25 6.01 9.35
CA HIS A 15 -1.65 6.40 9.18
C HIS A 15 -2.63 5.34 9.72
N PRO A 16 -2.69 5.11 11.05
CA PRO A 16 -3.54 4.07 11.64
C PRO A 16 -5.05 4.31 11.44
N CYS A 17 -5.45 5.54 11.12
CA CYS A 17 -6.84 5.89 10.80
C CYS A 17 -7.27 5.40 9.41
N ILE A 18 -6.34 5.03 8.54
CA ILE A 18 -6.64 4.51 7.21
C ILE A 18 -6.98 3.02 7.32
N SER A 19 -8.23 2.69 7.04
CA SER A 19 -8.69 1.30 7.04
C SER A 19 -8.10 0.54 5.86
N LEU A 20 -7.17 -0.38 6.13
CA LEU A 20 -6.57 -1.26 5.12
C LEU A 20 -7.61 -2.03 4.32
N GLN A 21 -8.70 -2.47 4.98
CA GLN A 21 -9.80 -3.17 4.32
C GLN A 21 -10.56 -2.29 3.32
N CYS A 22 -10.71 -0.99 3.62
CA CYS A 22 -11.35 -0.06 2.69
C CYS A 22 -10.44 0.17 1.48
N VAL A 23 -9.14 0.34 1.70
CA VAL A 23 -8.16 0.46 0.61
C VAL A 23 -8.15 -0.79 -0.25
N GLU A 24 -8.19 -1.98 0.35
CA GLU A 24 -8.25 -3.25 -0.39
C GLU A 24 -9.47 -3.33 -1.31
N LYS A 25 -10.64 -2.94 -0.82
CA LYS A 25 -11.88 -2.90 -1.60
C LYS A 25 -11.81 -1.89 -2.75
N LEU A 26 -11.34 -0.68 -2.48
CA LEU A 26 -11.25 0.39 -3.48
C LEU A 26 -10.19 0.06 -4.55
N ALA A 27 -9.09 -0.55 -4.16
CA ALA A 27 -8.01 -0.97 -5.07
C ALA A 27 -8.31 -2.28 -5.80
N ASN A 28 -9.48 -2.90 -5.55
CA ASN A 28 -9.89 -4.19 -6.08
C ASN A 28 -8.82 -5.29 -5.89
N VAL A 29 -8.23 -5.33 -4.69
CA VAL A 29 -7.26 -6.35 -4.31
C VAL A 29 -7.88 -7.33 -3.30
N PRO A 30 -7.39 -8.58 -3.22
CA PRO A 30 -7.92 -9.54 -2.27
C PRO A 30 -7.85 -9.02 -0.84
N LYS A 31 -8.86 -9.36 -0.04
CA LYS A 31 -8.86 -9.06 1.40
C LYS A 31 -7.59 -9.60 2.05
N ASP A 32 -7.09 -8.88 3.05
CA ASP A 32 -5.86 -9.17 3.80
C ASP A 32 -4.56 -8.98 2.99
N THR A 33 -4.61 -8.62 1.71
CA THR A 33 -3.39 -8.37 0.90
C THR A 33 -2.50 -7.29 1.51
N ILE A 34 -3.08 -6.15 1.90
CA ILE A 34 -2.33 -5.04 2.50
C ILE A 34 -1.97 -5.37 3.94
N ARG A 35 -2.86 -6.06 4.68
CA ARG A 35 -2.57 -6.51 6.04
C ARG A 35 -1.37 -7.46 6.09
N LEU A 36 -1.29 -8.45 5.19
CA LEU A 36 -0.16 -9.38 5.11
C LEU A 36 1.11 -8.64 4.66
N PHE A 37 0.99 -7.68 3.75
CA PHE A 37 2.11 -6.82 3.34
C PHE A 37 2.69 -6.01 4.52
N VAL A 38 1.84 -5.36 5.30
CA VAL A 38 2.27 -4.54 6.46
C VAL A 38 2.77 -5.43 7.60
N LYS A 39 2.04 -6.51 7.93
CA LYS A 39 2.28 -7.32 9.14
C LYS A 39 3.29 -8.46 8.95
N GLU A 40 3.25 -9.18 7.83
CA GLU A 40 4.13 -10.33 7.59
C GLU A 40 5.44 -9.96 6.88
N HIS A 41 5.71 -8.66 6.70
CA HIS A 41 6.91 -8.19 6.00
C HIS A 41 7.07 -8.83 4.60
N ARG A 42 5.96 -9.10 3.88
CA ARG A 42 6.08 -9.58 2.49
C ARG A 42 6.96 -8.62 1.70
N GLU A 43 7.92 -9.17 0.98
CA GLU A 43 8.96 -8.39 0.32
C GLU A 43 8.42 -7.48 -0.79
N SER A 44 7.27 -7.82 -1.37
CA SER A 44 6.62 -7.04 -2.41
C SER A 44 5.15 -7.39 -2.60
N LEU A 45 4.39 -6.41 -3.10
CA LEU A 45 3.09 -6.62 -3.73
C LEU A 45 3.28 -6.88 -5.24
N PRO A 46 2.44 -7.71 -5.88
CA PRO A 46 2.39 -7.80 -7.33
C PRO A 46 2.21 -6.40 -7.94
N GLN A 47 2.94 -6.09 -9.00
CA GLN A 47 2.99 -4.73 -9.56
C GLN A 47 1.62 -4.17 -9.93
N LYS A 48 0.69 -5.03 -10.39
CA LYS A 48 -0.71 -4.68 -10.65
C LYS A 48 -1.43 -4.19 -9.40
N HIS A 49 -1.27 -4.89 -8.28
CA HIS A 49 -1.86 -4.51 -6.99
C HIS A 49 -1.21 -3.25 -6.43
N PHE A 50 0.11 -3.15 -6.56
CA PHE A 50 0.88 -1.99 -6.11
C PHE A 50 0.37 -0.69 -6.78
N LYS A 51 0.19 -0.69 -8.10
CA LYS A 51 -0.32 0.47 -8.84
C LYS A 51 -1.73 0.88 -8.38
N SER A 52 -2.66 -0.07 -8.28
CA SER A 52 -4.03 0.20 -7.83
C SER A 52 -4.09 0.70 -6.38
N ILE A 53 -3.25 0.16 -5.49
CA ILE A 53 -3.18 0.61 -4.10
C ILE A 53 -2.66 2.05 -4.04
N ILE A 54 -1.56 2.36 -4.76
CA ILE A 54 -1.03 3.73 -4.84
C ILE A 54 -2.10 4.70 -5.31
N GLU A 55 -2.81 4.39 -6.39
CA GLU A 55 -3.86 5.26 -6.92
C GLU A 55 -4.89 5.61 -5.85
N VAL A 56 -5.37 4.61 -5.08
CA VAL A 56 -6.30 4.83 -3.98
C VAL A 56 -5.68 5.66 -2.86
N VAL A 57 -4.49 5.30 -2.37
CA VAL A 57 -3.88 5.99 -1.22
C VAL A 57 -3.40 7.40 -1.56
N SER A 58 -3.12 7.70 -2.83
CA SER A 58 -2.78 9.06 -3.28
C SER A 58 -3.93 10.05 -3.02
N HIS A 59 -5.19 9.59 -3.10
CA HIS A 59 -6.34 10.42 -2.72
C HIS A 59 -6.40 10.75 -1.21
N TYR A 60 -5.67 10.00 -0.38
CA TYR A 60 -5.60 10.18 1.07
C TYR A 60 -4.28 10.83 1.52
N GLY A 61 -3.48 11.37 0.57
CA GLY A 61 -2.25 12.09 0.87
C GLY A 61 -0.98 11.24 0.82
N TYR A 62 -1.04 10.02 0.29
CA TYR A 62 0.19 9.29 -0.05
C TYR A 62 0.86 9.95 -1.26
N ILE A 63 2.14 10.28 -1.13
CA ILE A 63 2.96 10.77 -2.24
C ILE A 63 3.90 9.63 -2.63
N PRO A 64 3.75 9.03 -3.82
CA PRO A 64 4.71 8.05 -4.30
C PRO A 64 6.08 8.74 -4.43
N MET A 65 7.15 8.08 -3.99
CA MET A 65 8.48 8.50 -4.41
C MET A 65 8.63 8.20 -5.90
N ASP A 66 8.62 9.25 -6.72
CA ASP A 66 9.18 9.20 -8.06
C ASP A 66 10.68 8.90 -7.92
N ASP A 67 11.16 7.88 -8.63
CA ASP A 67 12.59 7.79 -8.91
C ASP A 67 12.82 8.93 -9.92
N GLU A 68 13.48 10.00 -9.48
CA GLU A 68 14.14 10.95 -10.40
C GLU A 68 15.13 10.21 -11.31
#